data_AF-A0A1H5W9V2-F1
#
_entry.id   AF-A0A1H5W9V2-F1
#
_cell.length_a   1.000
_cell.length_b   1.000
_cell.length_c   1.000
_cell.angle_alpha   90.00
_cell.angle_beta   90.00
_cell.angle_gamma   90.00
#
_symmetry.space_group_name_H-M   'P 1'
#
loop_
_entity.id
_entity.type
_entity.pdbx_description
1 polymer ?
#
loop_
_entity_poly.entity_id
_entity_poly.type
_entity_poly.pdbx_seq_one_letter_code
_entity_poly.pdbx_strand_id
1 'polypeptide(L)'
;MASAAVHDVIEAHFDDWGLTAAERDVATFLVKGFSTAEIAELRGNAEGTVKAHLHAIYRKSGTRNKAEVMSVLIESLMGGKLQDAPRQERAAAE
;
A
#
# COMPACT_ATOMS: atom_id res chain seq x y z
N MET A 1 -16.71 5.17 15.94
CA MET A 1 -16.97 5.93 14.70
C MET A 1 -15.69 6.26 13.94
N ALA A 2 -14.66 6.83 14.58
CA ALA A 2 -13.38 7.14 13.90
C ALA A 2 -12.68 5.92 13.26
N SER A 3 -12.64 4.77 13.94
CA SER A 3 -11.98 3.56 13.39
C SER A 3 -12.65 2.99 12.15
N ALA A 4 -13.97 3.19 11.99
CA ALA A 4 -14.69 2.74 10.80
C ALA A 4 -14.34 3.63 9.60
N ALA A 5 -14.34 4.95 9.80
CA ALA A 5 -13.93 5.90 8.76
C ALA A 5 -12.49 5.68 8.27
N VAL A 6 -11.56 5.34 9.17
CA VAL A 6 -10.18 4.98 8.79
C VAL A 6 -10.14 3.71 7.95
N HIS A 7 -10.91 2.69 8.33
CA HIS A 7 -10.99 1.44 7.60
C HIS A 7 -11.55 1.65 6.19
N ASP A 8 -12.64 2.42 6.06
CA ASP A 8 -13.27 2.72 4.77
C ASP A 8 -12.30 3.43 3.81
N VAL A 9 -11.48 4.36 4.32
CA VAL A 9 -10.43 5.03 3.51
C VAL A 9 -9.38 4.04 3.03
N ILE A 10 -8.93 3.13 3.90
CA ILE A 10 -7.92 2.12 3.52
C ILE A 10 -8.48 1.17 2.46
N GLU A 11 -9.71 0.68 2.64
CA GLU A 11 -10.34 -0.22 1.66
C GLU A 11 -10.58 0.47 0.31
N ALA A 12 -10.97 1.76 0.30
CA ALA A 12 -11.10 2.53 -0.92
C ALA A 12 -9.78 2.62 -1.71
N HIS A 13 -8.64 2.83 -1.03
CA HIS A 13 -7.33 2.78 -1.68
C HIS A 13 -7.00 1.38 -2.21
N PHE A 14 -7.35 0.32 -1.47
CA PHE A 14 -7.10 -1.05 -1.93
C PHE A 14 -7.94 -1.42 -3.16
N ASP A 15 -9.17 -0.89 -3.26
CA ASP A 15 -10.03 -0.95 -4.44
C ASP A 15 -9.41 -0.18 -5.61
N ASP A 16 -9.03 1.07 -5.41
CA ASP A 16 -8.45 1.94 -6.45
C ASP A 16 -7.14 1.39 -7.02
N TRP A 17 -6.30 0.77 -6.18
CA TRP A 17 -5.07 0.12 -6.62
C TRP A 17 -5.31 -1.24 -7.29
N GLY A 18 -6.53 -1.78 -7.25
CA GLY A 18 -6.84 -3.09 -7.81
C GLY A 18 -6.09 -4.22 -7.11
N LEU A 19 -5.99 -4.17 -5.77
CA LEU A 19 -5.36 -5.24 -5.00
C LEU A 19 -6.22 -6.51 -5.03
N THR A 20 -5.57 -7.64 -5.32
CA THR A 20 -6.13 -8.98 -5.16
C THR A 20 -6.33 -9.30 -3.69
N ALA A 21 -7.15 -10.32 -3.37
CA ALA A 21 -7.37 -10.74 -1.98
C ALA A 21 -6.05 -11.02 -1.23
N ALA A 22 -5.11 -11.73 -1.87
CA ALA A 22 -3.82 -12.04 -1.25
C ALA A 22 -2.94 -10.79 -1.05
N GLU A 23 -3.02 -9.79 -1.91
CA GLU A 23 -2.30 -8.52 -1.73
C GLU A 23 -2.95 -7.68 -0.63
N ARG A 24 -4.28 -7.67 -0.53
CA ARG A 24 -5.00 -6.96 0.55
C ARG A 24 -4.60 -7.47 1.92
N ASP A 25 -4.57 -8.79 2.12
CA ASP A 25 -4.12 -9.34 3.41
C ASP A 25 -2.73 -8.83 3.79
N VAL A 26 -1.78 -8.84 2.84
CA VAL A 26 -0.41 -8.35 3.06
C VAL A 26 -0.40 -6.85 3.33
N ALA A 27 -1.18 -6.06 2.57
CA ALA A 27 -1.30 -4.63 2.75
C ALA A 27 -1.92 -4.27 4.11
N THR A 28 -2.92 -5.01 4.58
CA THR A 28 -3.53 -4.84 5.90
C THR A 28 -2.49 -5.02 7.01
N PHE A 29 -1.64 -6.05 6.93
CA PHE A 29 -0.58 -6.22 7.93
C PHE A 29 0.50 -5.14 7.80
N LEU A 30 0.84 -4.71 6.58
CA LEU A 30 1.77 -3.61 6.36
C LEU A 30 1.29 -2.32 7.04
N VAL A 31 0.00 -1.98 6.89
CA VAL A 31 -0.62 -0.80 7.52
C VAL A 31 -0.61 -0.88 9.04
N LYS A 32 -0.77 -2.09 9.59
CA LYS A 32 -0.65 -2.36 11.03
C LYS A 32 0.80 -2.28 11.55
N GLY A 33 1.78 -2.08 10.67
CA GLY A 33 3.17 -1.86 11.04
C GLY A 33 4.05 -3.11 11.00
N PHE A 34 3.50 -4.30 10.75
CA PHE A 34 4.27 -5.54 10.73
C PHE A 34 5.42 -5.52 9.72
N SER A 35 6.52 -6.17 10.08
CA SER A 35 7.67 -6.44 9.23
C SER A 35 7.37 -7.57 8.24
N THR A 36 8.17 -7.66 7.18
CA THR A 36 8.01 -8.73 6.17
C THR A 36 8.11 -10.13 6.78
N ALA A 37 8.97 -10.32 7.79
CA ALA A 37 9.13 -11.59 8.49
C ALA A 37 7.89 -11.94 9.32
N GLU A 38 7.35 -10.98 10.10
CA GLU A 38 6.11 -11.19 10.86
C GLU A 38 4.92 -11.45 9.95
N ILE A 39 4.82 -10.75 8.82
CA ILE A 39 3.77 -11.00 7.82
C ILE A 39 3.90 -12.42 7.27
N ALA A 40 5.12 -12.85 6.95
CA ALA A 40 5.39 -14.21 6.43
C ALA A 40 4.94 -15.28 7.43
N GLU A 41 5.26 -15.10 8.72
CA GLU A 41 4.84 -15.97 9.81
C GLU A 41 3.31 -16.00 9.96
N LEU A 42 2.66 -14.83 10.08
CA LEU A 42 1.20 -14.71 10.22
C LEU A 42 0.43 -15.33 9.05
N ARG A 43 1.01 -15.26 7.86
CA ARG A 43 0.43 -15.78 6.62
C ARG A 43 0.83 -17.23 6.31
N GLY A 44 1.71 -17.86 7.09
CA GLY A 44 2.27 -19.18 6.79
C GLY A 44 2.96 -19.26 5.43
N ASN A 45 3.61 -18.18 4.99
CA ASN A 45 4.25 -18.06 3.69
C ASN A 45 5.76 -17.82 3.86
N ALA A 46 6.56 -18.11 2.81
CA ALA A 46 7.95 -17.70 2.80
C ALA A 46 8.08 -16.17 2.68
N GLU A 47 9.11 -15.57 3.28
CA GLU A 47 9.39 -14.13 3.14
C GLU A 47 9.48 -13.67 1.68
N GLY A 48 10.05 -14.49 0.80
CA GLY A 48 10.14 -14.19 -0.64
C GLY A 48 8.77 -13.99 -1.28
N THR A 49 7.78 -14.80 -0.89
CA THR A 49 6.39 -14.67 -1.35
C THR A 49 5.76 -13.36 -0.87
N VAL A 50 5.99 -12.99 0.39
CA VAL A 50 5.51 -11.71 0.93
C VAL A 50 6.19 -10.53 0.21
N LYS A 51 7.51 -10.60 -0.04
CA LYS A 51 8.24 -9.58 -0.81
C LYS A 51 7.66 -9.42 -2.21
N ALA A 52 7.29 -10.51 -2.88
CA ALA A 52 6.65 -10.46 -4.19
C ALA A 52 5.29 -9.73 -4.14
N HIS A 53 4.45 -10.02 -3.13
CA HIS A 53 3.20 -9.30 -2.92
C HIS A 53 3.43 -7.81 -2.62
N LEU A 54 4.39 -7.48 -1.75
CA LEU A 54 4.76 -6.09 -1.46
C LEU A 54 5.20 -5.33 -2.72
N HIS A 55 6.03 -5.94 -3.57
CA HIS A 55 6.41 -5.33 -4.85
C HIS A 55 5.22 -5.13 -5.78
N ALA A 56 4.25 -6.04 -5.80
CA ALA A 56 3.03 -5.86 -6.56
C ALA A 56 2.19 -4.70 -6.02
N ILE A 57 2.03 -4.60 -4.70
CA ILE A 57 1.33 -3.49 -4.02
C ILE A 57 1.99 -2.15 -4.36
N TYR A 58 3.32 -2.07 -4.32
CA TYR A 58 4.06 -0.83 -4.66
C TYR A 58 3.79 -0.40 -6.10
N ARG A 59 3.91 -1.33 -7.07
CA ARG A 59 3.59 -1.02 -8.47
C ARG A 59 2.15 -0.57 -8.66
N LYS A 60 1.19 -1.24 -8.00
CA LYS A 60 -0.25 -0.95 -8.12
C LYS A 60 -0.67 0.35 -7.46
N SER A 61 -0.02 0.72 -6.37
CA SER A 61 -0.23 2.01 -5.68
C SER A 61 0.57 3.17 -6.27
N GLY A 62 1.45 2.90 -7.23
CA GLY A 62 2.37 3.91 -7.78
C GLY A 62 3.47 4.36 -6.80
N THR A 63 3.71 3.58 -5.75
CA THR A 63 4.71 3.86 -4.71
C THR A 63 5.96 3.00 -4.90
N ARG A 64 7.03 3.31 -4.17
CA ARG A 64 8.32 2.61 -4.26
C ARG A 64 8.62 1.75 -3.05
N ASN A 65 8.00 2.03 -1.90
CA ASN A 65 8.33 1.38 -0.64
C ASN A 65 7.19 1.51 0.39
N LYS A 66 7.34 0.80 1.52
CA LYS A 66 6.39 0.81 2.64
C LYS A 66 6.09 2.21 3.16
N ALA A 67 7.09 3.08 3.29
CA ALA A 67 6.89 4.43 3.82
C ALA A 67 6.02 5.29 2.90
N GLU A 68 6.19 5.18 1.58
CA GLU A 68 5.35 5.88 0.60
C GLU A 68 3.90 5.39 0.59
N VAL A 69 3.67 4.07 0.68
CA VAL A 69 2.29 3.53 0.86
C VAL A 69 1.64 4.13 2.11
N MET A 70 2.37 4.19 3.23
CA MET A 70 1.87 4.79 4.46
C MET A 70 1.60 6.28 4.31
N SER A 71 2.45 7.02 3.59
CA SER A 71 2.26 8.46 3.33
C SER A 71 0.95 8.71 2.59
N VAL A 72 0.70 7.98 1.50
CA VAL A 72 -0.53 8.11 0.69
C VAL A 72 -1.78 7.88 1.54
N LEU A 73 -1.78 6.84 2.38
CA LEU A 73 -2.90 6.52 3.25
C LEU A 73 -3.10 7.60 4.33
N ILE A 74 -2.04 8.06 4.97
CA ILE A 74 -2.10 9.09 6.01
C ILE A 74 -2.55 10.43 5.44
N GLU A 75 -2.07 10.82 4.26
CA GLU A 75 -2.51 12.04 3.56
C GLU A 75 -4.01 12.01 3.29
N SER A 76 -4.52 10.88 2.82
CA SER A 76 -5.95 10.68 2.59
C SER A 76 -6.77 10.81 3.89
N LEU A 77 -6.25 10.32 5.01
CA LEU A 77 -6.90 10.44 6.33
C LEU A 77 -6.87 11.88 6.88
N MET A 78 -5.81 12.63 6.57
CA MET A 78 -5.69 14.05 6.94
C MET A 78 -6.52 14.98 6.04
N GLY A 79 -7.23 14.45 5.05
CA GLY A 79 -8.03 15.22 4.09
C GLY A 79 -7.21 15.86 2.96
N GLY A 80 -5.94 15.45 2.80
CA GLY A 80 -5.10 15.85 1.68
C GLY A 80 -5.48 15.05 0.43
N LYS A 81 -5.99 15.70 -0.61
CA LYS A 81 -6.13 15.08 -1.92
C LYS A 81 -4.75 14.95 -2.56
N LEU A 82 -4.16 13.75 -2.55
CA LEU A 82 -3.07 13.42 -3.47
C LEU A 82 -3.66 13.16 -4.87
N GLN A 83 -4.26 14.18 -5.47
CA GLN A 83 -4.69 14.17 -6.86
C GLN A 83 -3.92 15.20 -7.69
N ASP A 84 -2.65 15.49 -7.37
CA ASP A 84 -1.81 16.39 -8.19
C ASP A 84 -0.29 16.17 -8.01
N ALA A 85 0.19 14.95 -7.69
CA ALA A 85 1.63 14.68 -7.82
C ALA A 85 1.95 14.49 -9.33
N PRO A 86 2.83 15.31 -9.93
CA PRO A 86 3.14 15.19 -11.35
C PRO A 86 3.70 13.80 -11.62
N ARG A 87 2.96 13.03 -12.42
CA ARG A 87 3.45 11.86 -13.13
C ARG A 87 4.79 12.30 -13.75
N GLN A 88 5.90 11.67 -13.37
CA GLN A 88 7.22 12.04 -13.84
C GLN A 88 7.29 11.93 -15.37
N GLU A 89 6.89 13.00 -16.06
CA GLU A 89 7.38 13.34 -17.37
C GLU A 89 8.82 13.78 -17.19
N ARG A 90 9.72 13.18 -17.99
CA ARG A 90 11.15 13.46 -18.16
C ARG A 90 12.10 12.62 -17.32
N ALA A 91 12.33 11.39 -17.80
CA ALA A 91 13.68 10.91 -18.11
C ALA A 91 13.63 9.93 -19.29
N ALA A 92 13.00 10.37 -20.38
CA ALA A 92 13.24 9.88 -21.73
C ALA A 92 13.54 11.13 -22.57
N ALA A 93 14.75 11.64 -22.41
CA ALA A 93 15.39 12.59 -23.32
C ALA A 93 16.89 12.52 -23.03
N GLU A 94 17.62 12.14 -24.07
CA GLU A 94 19.08 11.94 -24.22
C GLU A 94 19.61 10.53 -23.94
#